data_AF-A0A534VK05-F1
#
_entry.id   AF-A0A534VK05-F1
#
_cell.length_a   1.000
_cell.length_b   1.000
_cell.length_c   1.000
_cell.angle_alpha   90.00
_cell.angle_beta   90.00
_cell.angle_gamma   90.00
#
_symmetry.space_group_name_H-M   'P 1'
#
loop_
_entity.id
_entity.type
_entity.pdbx_description
1 polymer ?
#
loop_
_entity_poly.entity_id
_entity_poly.type
_entity_poly.pdbx_seq_one_letter_code
_entity_poly.pdbx_strand_id
1 'polypeptide(L)'
;MNAWVKYGCLLLCCLLAPQALAQSCTTPLVEVGPLGAANGFPQYYVDATRLALEPCLDPVGFCPPLNLPDPTAPVVFPDNFPTALFYWLADARLTLPGGGRARLTLAVEGGFVHGVVVPGDQLAFGRMRVRADGLVAGATYTFTHPYGVDVLQADGAGRVDVSNTVGTPGFAGPLGSRVGPFLVWDASSPAPPPGFVGNPHVDHRVTGSPCGTNLFRVEGAGLPGGGIQTDLFSVAGKTIEICGNGFLDAFEECDDGNRVDGDCCSAACRRDPPGTACPAGSICSDAACDAAGACRFTGFNTKPCDDGNACTVTDTCLLGSCAGTPRTCDDANVCTADSCDPATGCVNAPRPGPCDDHNACTTGDTCAGGQCVGTRRSCDDNNVCTDDSCNPATGCVHTSNTAPCDDGNACTTVDVCQGGTCAGSAPPSCDDGNV
;
A
#
# COMPACT_ATOMS: atom_id res chain seq x y z
N MET A 1 -38.11 -53.39 -48.49
CA MET A 1 -36.64 -53.23 -48.40
C MET A 1 -36.23 -52.27 -49.49
N ASN A 2 -35.64 -51.11 -49.10
CA ASN A 2 -34.85 -50.16 -49.90
C ASN A 2 -35.49 -49.54 -51.18
N ALA A 3 -35.26 -48.31 -51.61
CA ALA A 3 -34.65 -47.10 -51.09
C ALA A 3 -34.75 -46.05 -52.25
N TRP A 4 -35.22 -44.83 -51.93
CA TRP A 4 -34.78 -43.53 -52.49
C TRP A 4 -35.37 -43.02 -53.82
N VAL A 5 -36.12 -41.90 -53.71
CA VAL A 5 -36.02 -40.75 -54.64
C VAL A 5 -35.95 -39.47 -53.81
N LYS A 6 -34.92 -38.67 -54.09
CA LYS A 6 -34.53 -37.43 -53.40
C LYS A 6 -35.41 -36.26 -53.83
N TYR A 7 -35.99 -35.54 -52.85
CA TYR A 7 -36.27 -34.11 -52.97
C TYR A 7 -35.69 -33.43 -51.72
N GLY A 8 -34.60 -32.69 -51.90
CA GLY A 8 -33.92 -31.98 -50.83
C GLY A 8 -33.64 -30.56 -51.28
N CYS A 9 -34.45 -29.65 -50.75
CA CYS A 9 -34.47 -28.21 -50.94
C CYS A 9 -33.07 -27.57 -50.93
N LEU A 10 -32.75 -26.77 -51.95
CA LEU A 10 -31.61 -25.86 -51.93
C LEU A 10 -31.90 -24.78 -50.87
N LEU A 11 -31.31 -24.88 -49.68
CA LEU A 11 -31.28 -23.77 -48.72
C LEU A 11 -30.25 -22.76 -49.23
N LEU A 12 -30.75 -21.65 -49.76
CA LEU A 12 -29.97 -20.46 -50.07
C LEU A 12 -29.51 -19.85 -48.73
N CYS A 13 -28.31 -20.19 -48.29
CA CYS A 13 -27.69 -19.57 -47.13
C CYS A 13 -27.28 -18.14 -47.54
N CYS A 14 -28.16 -17.17 -47.30
CA CYS A 14 -27.80 -15.76 -47.36
C CYS A 14 -26.73 -15.50 -46.30
N LEU A 15 -25.46 -15.45 -46.72
CA LEU A 15 -24.35 -14.90 -45.95
C LEU A 15 -24.62 -13.42 -45.72
N LEU A 16 -25.37 -13.09 -44.67
CA LEU A 16 -25.41 -11.75 -44.11
C LEU A 16 -23.99 -11.43 -43.63
N ALA A 17 -23.36 -10.41 -44.21
CA ALA A 17 -22.10 -9.90 -43.71
C ALA A 17 -22.25 -9.57 -42.21
N PRO A 18 -21.26 -9.91 -41.35
CA PRO A 18 -21.31 -9.55 -39.94
C PRO A 18 -21.49 -8.04 -39.84
N GLN A 19 -22.57 -7.60 -39.19
CA GLN A 19 -22.79 -6.18 -38.91
C GLN A 19 -21.70 -5.72 -37.93
N ALA A 20 -20.89 -4.74 -38.33
CA ALA A 20 -19.96 -4.10 -37.42
C ALA A 20 -20.77 -3.41 -36.31
N LEU A 21 -20.49 -3.76 -35.05
CA LEU A 21 -21.10 -3.13 -33.88
C LEU A 21 -20.19 -2.00 -33.38
N ALA A 22 -20.81 -0.92 -32.90
CA ALA A 22 -20.06 0.13 -32.22
C ALA A 22 -19.38 -0.45 -30.97
N GLN A 23 -18.10 -0.16 -30.81
CA GLN A 23 -17.29 -0.66 -29.70
C GLN A 23 -16.31 0.42 -29.27
N SER A 24 -16.19 0.67 -27.98
CA SER A 24 -15.12 1.52 -27.42
C SER A 24 -14.13 0.67 -26.65
N CYS A 25 -12.83 0.88 -26.86
CA CYS A 25 -11.80 0.41 -25.92
C CYS A 25 -11.26 1.65 -25.22
N THR A 26 -11.54 1.77 -23.93
CA THR A 26 -11.16 2.95 -23.15
C THR A 26 -10.15 2.53 -22.11
N THR A 27 -8.94 3.05 -22.25
CA THR A 27 -7.93 3.04 -21.20
C THR A 27 -7.58 4.50 -20.94
N PRO A 28 -8.40 5.20 -20.14
CA PRO A 28 -8.34 6.65 -20.03
C PRO A 28 -7.00 7.11 -19.44
N LEU A 29 -6.77 8.42 -19.55
CA LEU A 29 -5.72 9.09 -18.79
C LEU A 29 -5.93 8.87 -17.28
N VAL A 30 -4.82 8.81 -16.55
CA VAL A 30 -4.83 8.40 -15.13
C VAL A 30 -4.54 9.56 -14.17
N GLU A 31 -3.89 10.63 -14.64
CA GLU A 31 -3.50 11.75 -13.77
C GLU A 31 -3.53 13.10 -14.50
N VAL A 32 -3.83 14.15 -13.72
CA VAL A 32 -3.64 15.55 -14.08
C VAL A 32 -2.58 16.14 -13.17
N GLY A 33 -1.54 16.72 -13.75
CA GLY A 33 -0.46 17.36 -13.00
C GLY A 33 -0.89 18.64 -12.27
N PRO A 34 -0.03 19.17 -11.39
CA PRO A 34 -0.28 20.44 -10.72
C PRO A 34 -0.41 21.59 -11.71
N LEU A 35 -1.05 22.69 -11.31
CA LEU A 35 -1.17 23.87 -12.15
C LEU A 35 0.17 24.59 -12.31
N GLY A 36 0.53 24.92 -13.55
CA GLY A 36 1.70 25.70 -13.87
C GLY A 36 1.53 27.16 -13.46
N ALA A 37 2.48 27.70 -12.69
CA ALA A 37 2.45 29.08 -12.24
C ALA A 37 2.44 30.12 -13.38
N ALA A 38 2.93 29.75 -14.57
CA ALA A 38 3.05 30.66 -15.70
C ALA A 38 1.73 30.94 -16.44
N ASN A 39 0.80 29.97 -16.49
CA ASN A 39 -0.39 30.07 -17.34
C ASN A 39 -1.68 29.49 -16.71
N GLY A 40 -1.57 28.85 -15.54
CA GLY A 40 -2.71 28.26 -14.83
C GLY A 40 -3.24 26.96 -15.44
N PHE A 41 -2.60 26.41 -16.48
CA PHE A 41 -2.92 25.09 -17.03
C PHE A 41 -2.15 24.00 -16.28
N PRO A 42 -2.66 22.76 -16.20
CA PRO A 42 -1.90 21.61 -15.71
C PRO A 42 -0.56 21.51 -16.41
N GLN A 43 0.49 21.25 -15.63
CA GLN A 43 1.83 21.02 -16.17
C GLN A 43 1.87 19.80 -17.08
N TYR A 44 0.99 18.81 -16.85
CA TYR A 44 0.93 17.61 -17.67
C TYR A 44 -0.37 16.82 -17.51
N TYR A 45 -0.57 15.87 -18.43
CA TYR A 45 -1.47 14.72 -18.24
C TYR A 45 -0.67 13.43 -18.37
N VAL A 46 -1.02 12.43 -17.56
CA VAL A 46 -0.40 11.10 -17.59
C VAL A 46 -1.39 10.08 -18.13
N ASP A 47 -0.95 9.24 -19.06
CA ASP A 47 -1.77 8.14 -19.57
C ASP A 47 -1.57 6.84 -18.78
N ALA A 48 -2.34 5.80 -19.13
CA ALA A 48 -2.28 4.51 -18.45
C ALA A 48 -0.97 3.74 -18.66
N THR A 49 -0.10 4.16 -19.59
CA THR A 49 1.26 3.65 -19.77
C THR A 49 2.29 4.43 -18.97
N ARG A 50 1.84 5.40 -18.15
CA ARG A 50 2.66 6.33 -17.36
C ARG A 50 3.43 7.38 -18.19
N LEU A 51 3.15 7.47 -19.49
CA LEU A 51 3.68 8.54 -20.32
C LEU A 51 3.01 9.88 -19.96
N ALA A 52 3.83 10.89 -19.68
CA ALA A 52 3.38 12.23 -19.34
C ALA A 52 3.66 13.24 -20.45
N LEU A 53 2.64 14.02 -20.81
CA LEU A 53 2.75 15.07 -21.82
C LEU A 53 2.39 16.43 -21.24
N GLU A 54 3.23 17.44 -21.50
CA GLU A 54 3.03 18.84 -21.09
C GLU A 54 2.33 19.68 -22.18
N PRO A 55 1.82 20.88 -21.84
CA PRO A 55 1.34 21.82 -22.85
C PRO A 55 2.41 22.13 -23.89
N CYS A 56 2.13 21.82 -25.15
CA CYS A 56 3.04 22.14 -26.24
C CYS A 56 2.90 23.62 -26.61
N LEU A 57 3.77 24.47 -26.06
CA LEU A 57 3.77 25.93 -26.24
C LEU A 57 5.02 26.46 -26.95
N ASP A 58 5.77 25.60 -27.64
CA ASP A 58 6.92 25.98 -28.45
C ASP A 58 6.49 26.31 -29.91
N PRO A 59 6.49 27.58 -30.33
CA PRO A 59 6.03 27.98 -31.67
C PRO A 59 6.99 27.60 -32.80
N VAL A 60 8.24 27.23 -32.51
CA VAL A 60 9.28 26.96 -33.53
C VAL A 60 9.65 25.46 -33.57
N GLY A 61 9.12 24.67 -32.63
CA GLY A 61 9.39 23.24 -32.49
C GLY A 61 8.35 22.34 -33.18
N PHE A 62 8.11 21.19 -32.55
CA PHE A 62 7.20 20.14 -33.05
C PHE A 62 5.80 20.23 -32.43
N CYS A 63 5.40 21.41 -31.96
CA CYS A 63 4.06 21.66 -31.45
C CYS A 63 3.05 21.90 -32.57
N PRO A 64 1.76 21.62 -32.33
CA PRO A 64 0.71 22.07 -33.24
C PRO A 64 0.76 23.60 -33.40
N PRO A 65 0.32 24.13 -34.57
CA PRO A 65 0.31 25.56 -34.81
C PRO A 65 -0.42 26.33 -33.69
N LEU A 66 0.28 27.29 -33.08
CA LEU A 66 -0.24 28.14 -32.03
C LEU A 66 -0.84 29.40 -32.66
N ASN A 67 -2.14 29.63 -32.46
CA ASN A 67 -2.80 30.85 -32.91
C ASN A 67 -2.49 32.02 -31.96
N LEU A 68 -1.26 32.53 -32.02
CA LEU A 68 -0.79 33.65 -31.22
C LEU A 68 -1.26 35.00 -31.79
N PRO A 69 -1.58 36.00 -30.95
CA PRO A 69 -1.79 37.37 -31.39
C PRO A 69 -0.62 37.95 -32.19
N ASP A 70 0.62 37.73 -31.72
CA ASP A 70 1.86 38.04 -32.43
C ASP A 70 2.75 36.77 -32.49
N PRO A 71 2.88 36.12 -33.66
CA PRO A 71 3.68 34.90 -33.81
C PRO A 71 5.19 35.15 -33.75
N THR A 72 5.64 36.41 -33.75
CA THR A 72 7.06 36.77 -33.65
C THR A 72 7.50 37.10 -32.23
N ALA A 73 6.54 37.29 -31.32
CA ALA A 73 6.80 37.57 -29.91
C ALA A 73 6.79 36.27 -29.07
N PRO A 74 7.43 36.25 -27.89
CA PRO A 74 7.41 35.10 -26.99
C PRO A 74 5.99 34.75 -26.54
N VAL A 75 5.74 33.47 -26.28
CA VAL A 75 4.46 33.00 -25.70
C VAL A 75 4.40 33.41 -24.24
N VAL A 76 3.50 34.34 -23.91
CA VAL A 76 3.36 34.90 -22.56
C VAL A 76 1.89 35.00 -22.21
N PHE A 77 1.50 34.38 -21.10
CA PHE A 77 0.13 34.45 -20.59
C PHE A 77 -0.08 35.74 -19.76
N PRO A 78 -1.22 36.45 -19.90
CA PRO A 78 -2.30 36.23 -20.86
C PRO A 78 -2.12 36.95 -22.21
N ASP A 79 -1.12 37.82 -22.35
CA ASP A 79 -1.07 38.82 -23.42
C ASP A 79 -0.81 38.23 -24.83
N ASN A 80 0.25 37.43 -24.99
CA ASN A 80 0.60 36.78 -26.25
C ASN A 80 0.50 35.26 -26.09
N PHE A 81 -0.73 34.77 -25.93
CA PHE A 81 -1.02 33.37 -25.63
C PHE A 81 -2.07 32.80 -26.59
N PRO A 82 -2.00 31.53 -26.98
CA PRO A 82 -2.96 30.98 -27.93
C PRO A 82 -4.31 30.74 -27.25
N THR A 83 -5.41 30.90 -27.99
CA THR A 83 -6.77 30.63 -27.47
C THR A 83 -7.05 29.13 -27.28
N ALA A 84 -6.22 28.27 -27.87
CA ALA A 84 -6.22 26.83 -27.68
C ALA A 84 -4.78 26.31 -27.70
N LEU A 85 -4.49 25.32 -26.85
CA LEU A 85 -3.21 24.62 -26.79
C LEU A 85 -3.43 23.12 -26.78
N PHE A 86 -2.39 22.35 -27.07
CA PHE A 86 -2.46 20.89 -27.12
C PHE A 86 -1.43 20.29 -26.18
N TYR A 87 -1.88 19.33 -25.37
CA TYR A 87 -0.98 18.39 -24.69
C TYR A 87 -0.61 17.24 -25.62
N TRP A 88 -1.58 16.83 -26.45
CA TRP A 88 -1.42 15.79 -27.44
C TRP A 88 -2.40 15.99 -28.60
N LEU A 89 -1.95 15.70 -29.82
CA LEU A 89 -2.74 15.73 -31.04
C LEU A 89 -2.28 14.58 -31.95
N ALA A 90 -3.21 13.74 -32.40
CA ALA A 90 -3.01 12.79 -33.47
C ALA A 90 -4.10 12.94 -34.54
N ASP A 91 -3.67 13.12 -35.79
CA ASP A 91 -4.54 13.25 -36.94
C ASP A 91 -4.26 12.14 -37.96
N ALA A 92 -5.30 11.42 -38.39
CA ALA A 92 -5.24 10.56 -39.56
C ALA A 92 -6.12 11.13 -40.67
N ARG A 93 -5.66 11.01 -41.91
CA ARG A 93 -6.31 11.58 -43.10
C ARG A 93 -6.42 10.52 -44.19
N LEU A 94 -7.56 10.49 -44.87
CA LEU A 94 -7.85 9.61 -45.98
C LEU A 94 -8.45 10.40 -47.14
N THR A 95 -8.04 10.05 -48.36
CA THR A 95 -8.71 10.47 -49.59
C THR A 95 -9.65 9.36 -50.02
N LEU A 96 -10.95 9.68 -50.10
CA LEU A 96 -12.01 8.77 -50.52
C LEU A 96 -12.15 8.75 -52.04
N PRO A 97 -12.81 7.73 -52.61
CA PRO A 97 -13.09 7.68 -54.04
C PRO A 97 -13.92 8.90 -54.45
N GLY A 98 -13.64 9.47 -55.61
CA GLY A 98 -14.33 10.69 -56.07
C GLY A 98 -13.82 11.99 -55.43
N GLY A 99 -12.73 11.95 -54.66
CA GLY A 99 -12.06 13.14 -54.14
C GLY A 99 -12.57 13.65 -52.80
N GLY A 100 -13.53 12.95 -52.19
CA GLY A 100 -13.96 13.20 -50.81
C GLY A 100 -12.82 12.94 -49.81
N ARG A 101 -12.98 13.42 -48.58
CA ARG A 101 -11.96 13.27 -47.53
C ARG A 101 -12.56 12.69 -46.27
N ALA A 102 -11.77 11.92 -45.53
CA ALA A 102 -12.07 11.56 -44.14
C ALA A 102 -10.88 11.93 -43.25
N ARG A 103 -11.17 12.50 -42.07
CA ARG A 103 -10.20 12.88 -41.06
C ARG A 103 -10.67 12.40 -39.69
N LEU A 104 -9.75 11.78 -38.98
CA LEU A 104 -9.87 11.51 -37.56
C LEU A 104 -8.95 12.49 -36.82
N THR A 105 -9.48 13.18 -35.82
CA THR A 105 -8.71 14.03 -34.90
C THR A 105 -8.88 13.52 -33.48
N LEU A 106 -7.77 13.18 -32.85
CA LEU A 106 -7.68 12.71 -31.48
C LEU A 106 -6.82 13.72 -30.72
N ALA A 107 -7.27 14.23 -29.58
CA ALA A 107 -6.52 15.25 -28.89
C ALA A 107 -6.81 15.33 -27.39
N VAL A 108 -5.84 15.87 -26.65
CA VAL A 108 -6.04 16.49 -25.34
C VAL A 108 -5.71 17.97 -25.49
N GLU A 109 -6.73 18.79 -25.34
CA GLU A 109 -6.71 20.22 -25.65
C GLU A 109 -6.94 21.04 -24.38
N GLY A 110 -6.19 22.13 -24.24
CA GLY A 110 -6.47 23.22 -23.32
C GLY A 110 -7.08 24.40 -24.05
N GLY A 111 -7.95 25.15 -23.40
CA GLY A 111 -8.56 26.35 -23.95
C GLY A 111 -9.24 27.18 -22.87
N PHE A 112 -10.19 28.00 -23.30
CA PHE A 112 -10.93 28.92 -22.43
C PHE A 112 -12.44 28.79 -22.67
N VAL A 113 -13.26 28.94 -21.63
CA VAL A 113 -14.72 28.69 -21.68
C VAL A 113 -15.40 29.45 -22.82
N HIS A 114 -14.93 30.67 -23.10
CA HIS A 114 -15.49 31.56 -24.11
C HIS A 114 -14.61 31.67 -25.38
N GLY A 115 -13.60 30.81 -25.54
CA GLY A 115 -12.70 30.82 -26.70
C GLY A 115 -11.78 32.04 -26.78
N VAL A 116 -11.66 32.81 -25.70
CA VAL A 116 -10.79 33.98 -25.57
C VAL A 116 -9.90 33.83 -24.35
N VAL A 117 -8.67 34.35 -24.41
CA VAL A 117 -7.71 34.23 -23.30
C VAL A 117 -8.19 35.10 -22.14
N VAL A 118 -8.67 34.46 -21.08
CA VAL A 118 -9.11 35.11 -19.83
C VAL A 118 -8.55 34.32 -18.65
N PRO A 119 -7.73 34.93 -17.77
CA PRO A 119 -7.32 34.30 -16.52
C PRO A 119 -8.51 33.88 -15.67
N GLY A 120 -8.54 32.60 -15.29
CA GLY A 120 -9.64 31.98 -14.54
C GLY A 120 -10.61 31.17 -15.41
N ASP A 121 -10.62 31.38 -16.73
CA ASP A 121 -11.51 30.67 -17.66
C ASP A 121 -10.86 29.41 -18.27
N GLN A 122 -9.67 29.03 -17.82
CA GLN A 122 -8.95 27.86 -18.36
C GLN A 122 -9.77 26.58 -18.17
N LEU A 123 -9.78 25.75 -19.21
CA LEU A 123 -10.33 24.39 -19.15
C LEU A 123 -9.53 23.45 -20.05
N ALA A 124 -9.70 22.16 -19.84
CA ALA A 124 -9.17 21.14 -20.73
C ALA A 124 -10.22 20.09 -21.09
N PHE A 125 -10.05 19.46 -22.24
CA PHE A 125 -10.96 18.43 -22.73
C PHE A 125 -10.25 17.40 -23.60
N GLY A 126 -10.75 16.17 -23.55
CA GLY A 126 -10.38 15.13 -24.51
C GLY A 126 -11.28 15.22 -25.74
N ARG A 127 -10.71 15.17 -26.94
CA ARG A 127 -11.44 15.20 -28.21
C ARG A 127 -11.19 13.93 -29.01
N MET A 128 -12.28 13.32 -29.44
CA MET A 128 -12.30 12.45 -30.61
C MET A 128 -13.27 13.04 -31.62
N ARG A 129 -12.81 13.29 -32.85
CA ARG A 129 -13.64 13.85 -33.90
C ARG A 129 -13.45 13.10 -35.20
N VAL A 130 -14.56 12.69 -35.80
CA VAL A 130 -14.61 12.10 -37.13
C VAL A 130 -15.28 13.10 -38.07
N ARG A 131 -14.56 13.49 -39.11
CA ARG A 131 -15.08 14.30 -40.21
C ARG A 131 -14.92 13.55 -41.51
N ALA A 132 -15.97 13.48 -42.31
CA ALA A 132 -15.90 12.94 -43.67
C ALA A 132 -16.83 13.68 -44.63
N ASP A 133 -16.44 13.79 -45.88
CA ASP A 133 -17.23 14.37 -46.97
C ASP A 133 -17.11 13.51 -48.24
N GLY A 134 -18.00 13.74 -49.20
CA GLY A 134 -18.06 12.94 -50.43
C GLY A 134 -18.60 11.53 -50.20
N LEU A 135 -19.34 11.32 -49.10
CA LEU A 135 -20.02 10.07 -48.80
C LEU A 135 -21.37 10.00 -49.54
N VAL A 136 -21.95 8.81 -49.63
CA VAL A 136 -23.31 8.62 -50.12
C VAL A 136 -24.28 9.18 -49.09
N ALA A 137 -25.08 10.16 -49.49
CA ALA A 137 -26.05 10.82 -48.60
C ALA A 137 -27.00 9.79 -47.93
N GLY A 138 -27.17 9.93 -46.61
CA GLY A 138 -28.02 9.04 -45.81
C GLY A 138 -27.48 7.63 -45.57
N ALA A 139 -26.35 7.23 -46.17
CA ALA A 139 -25.75 5.92 -45.96
C ALA A 139 -25.05 5.84 -44.60
N THR A 140 -24.98 4.62 -44.05
CA THR A 140 -24.27 4.31 -42.80
C THR A 140 -22.84 3.86 -43.12
N TYR A 141 -21.90 4.33 -42.31
CA TYR A 141 -20.48 4.05 -42.41
C TYR A 141 -19.92 3.57 -41.07
N THR A 142 -18.97 2.64 -41.15
CA THR A 142 -18.20 2.14 -40.01
C THR A 142 -16.84 2.82 -40.03
N PHE A 143 -16.49 3.50 -38.95
CA PHE A 143 -15.21 4.14 -38.72
C PHE A 143 -14.45 3.34 -37.68
N THR A 144 -13.40 2.62 -38.10
CA THR A 144 -12.51 1.92 -37.18
C THR A 144 -11.28 2.78 -36.90
N HIS A 145 -10.95 2.98 -35.63
CA HIS A 145 -9.90 3.90 -35.20
C HIS A 145 -9.21 3.41 -33.90
N PRO A 146 -8.13 4.08 -33.44
CA PRO A 146 -7.34 3.59 -32.31
C PRO A 146 -8.08 3.37 -30.99
N TYR A 147 -9.15 4.10 -30.70
CA TYR A 147 -9.92 3.91 -29.46
C TYR A 147 -11.29 3.21 -29.65
N GLY A 148 -11.52 2.56 -30.80
CA GLY A 148 -12.77 1.83 -31.04
C GLY A 148 -13.28 1.82 -32.48
N VAL A 149 -14.57 1.52 -32.57
CA VAL A 149 -15.36 1.47 -33.80
C VAL A 149 -16.61 2.31 -33.57
N ASP A 150 -16.81 3.33 -34.40
CA ASP A 150 -18.01 4.16 -34.42
C ASP A 150 -18.81 3.87 -35.70
N VAL A 151 -20.13 3.75 -35.58
CA VAL A 151 -21.04 3.55 -36.72
C VAL A 151 -21.87 4.83 -36.89
N LEU A 152 -21.62 5.57 -37.96
CA LEU A 152 -22.15 6.92 -38.17
C LEU A 152 -22.89 7.01 -39.50
N GLN A 153 -23.97 7.80 -39.53
CA GLN A 153 -24.73 8.04 -40.75
C GLN A 153 -24.31 9.36 -41.40
N ALA A 154 -24.12 9.35 -42.72
CA ALA A 154 -23.88 10.57 -43.47
C ALA A 154 -25.17 11.40 -43.60
N ASP A 155 -25.06 12.72 -43.49
CA ASP A 155 -26.18 13.64 -43.68
C ASP A 155 -26.68 13.69 -45.13
N GLY A 156 -27.68 14.54 -45.40
CA GLY A 156 -28.25 14.71 -46.74
C GLY A 156 -27.27 15.28 -47.78
N ALA A 157 -26.13 15.82 -47.36
CA ALA A 157 -25.07 16.32 -48.21
C ALA A 157 -23.88 15.34 -48.33
N GLY A 158 -23.99 14.13 -47.76
CA GLY A 158 -22.91 13.14 -47.79
C GLY A 158 -21.77 13.50 -46.85
N ARG A 159 -22.08 14.11 -45.69
CA ARG A 159 -21.07 14.52 -44.69
C ARG A 159 -21.29 13.84 -43.35
N VAL A 160 -20.20 13.62 -42.64
CA VAL A 160 -20.15 13.25 -41.22
C VAL A 160 -19.30 14.31 -40.53
N ASP A 161 -19.79 14.92 -39.46
CA ASP A 161 -18.99 15.76 -38.55
C ASP A 161 -19.46 15.49 -37.11
N VAL A 162 -18.89 14.45 -36.50
CA VAL A 162 -19.24 14.01 -35.15
C VAL A 162 -18.03 14.20 -34.25
N SER A 163 -18.25 14.85 -33.10
CA SER A 163 -17.24 15.08 -32.07
C SER A 163 -17.73 14.50 -30.75
N ASN A 164 -16.99 13.54 -30.21
CA ASN A 164 -17.12 13.05 -28.85
C ASN A 164 -16.10 13.78 -27.98
N THR A 165 -16.45 15.01 -27.61
CA THR A 165 -15.61 15.86 -26.77
C THR A 165 -16.09 15.76 -25.33
N VAL A 166 -15.18 15.40 -24.42
CA VAL A 166 -15.45 15.38 -22.99
C VAL A 166 -14.66 16.50 -22.35
N GLY A 167 -15.37 17.58 -22.01
CA GLY A 167 -14.85 18.73 -21.27
C GLY A 167 -15.76 19.01 -20.08
N THR A 168 -15.16 19.23 -18.91
CA THR A 168 -15.85 19.74 -17.73
C THR A 168 -15.18 21.06 -17.33
N PRO A 169 -15.88 21.95 -16.60
CA PRO A 169 -15.21 23.09 -15.96
C PRO A 169 -14.00 22.60 -15.15
N GLY A 170 -12.85 23.23 -15.36
CA GLY A 170 -11.57 22.78 -14.83
C GLY A 170 -10.82 21.81 -15.75
N PHE A 171 -10.01 20.93 -15.16
CA PHE A 171 -9.00 20.15 -15.89
C PHE A 171 -9.19 18.63 -15.86
N ALA A 172 -10.26 18.14 -15.22
CA ALA A 172 -10.51 16.70 -15.14
C ALA A 172 -11.19 16.11 -16.40
N GLY A 173 -11.71 16.96 -17.30
CA GLY A 173 -12.42 16.54 -18.52
C GLY A 173 -11.69 15.47 -19.35
N PRO A 174 -10.38 15.62 -19.63
CA PRO A 174 -9.60 14.63 -20.36
C PRO A 174 -9.61 13.22 -19.74
N LEU A 175 -9.62 13.10 -18.40
CA LEU A 175 -9.62 11.80 -17.70
C LEU A 175 -10.92 11.00 -17.95
N GLY A 176 -12.03 11.70 -18.20
CA GLY A 176 -13.32 11.07 -18.53
C GLY A 176 -13.51 10.79 -20.02
N SER A 177 -12.53 11.12 -20.85
CA SER A 177 -12.63 10.98 -22.32
C SER A 177 -12.24 9.58 -22.80
N ARG A 178 -12.49 9.31 -24.09
CA ARG A 178 -12.02 8.07 -24.73
C ARG A 178 -10.54 8.13 -25.16
N VAL A 179 -9.88 9.27 -24.97
CA VAL A 179 -8.51 9.49 -25.41
C VAL A 179 -7.56 8.94 -24.36
N GLY A 180 -6.71 8.00 -24.76
CA GLY A 180 -5.77 7.31 -23.88
C GLY A 180 -5.67 5.81 -24.21
N PRO A 181 -4.48 5.21 -24.17
CA PRO A 181 -3.16 5.84 -24.01
C PRO A 181 -2.79 6.74 -25.20
N PHE A 182 -1.86 7.67 -25.03
CA PHE A 182 -1.42 8.53 -26.12
C PHE A 182 -0.82 7.69 -27.25
N LEU A 183 -1.19 7.99 -28.49
CA LEU A 183 -0.51 7.38 -29.63
C LEU A 183 0.86 8.03 -29.80
N VAL A 184 1.86 7.18 -29.98
CA VAL A 184 3.25 7.56 -30.22
C VAL A 184 3.70 6.96 -31.54
N TRP A 185 4.71 7.56 -32.18
CA TRP A 185 5.33 6.94 -33.35
C TRP A 185 5.85 5.54 -33.03
N ASP A 186 5.70 4.60 -33.97
CA ASP A 186 6.33 3.29 -33.83
C ASP A 186 7.86 3.38 -33.97
N ALA A 187 8.55 2.25 -33.76
CA ALA A 187 10.01 2.20 -33.80
C ALA A 187 10.62 2.28 -35.22
N SER A 188 9.81 2.45 -36.27
CA SER A 188 10.33 2.59 -37.63
C SER A 188 10.99 3.97 -37.83
N SER A 189 11.89 4.05 -38.81
CA SER A 189 12.64 5.28 -39.09
C SER A 189 11.78 6.27 -39.89
N PRO A 190 11.81 7.58 -39.58
CA PRO A 190 12.66 8.24 -38.57
C PRO A 190 12.13 8.14 -37.14
N ALA A 191 13.04 8.10 -36.16
CA ALA A 191 12.68 8.22 -34.75
C ALA A 191 12.06 9.60 -34.45
N PRO A 192 11.17 9.71 -33.44
CA PRO A 192 10.62 10.99 -33.05
C PRO A 192 11.72 11.93 -32.54
N PRO A 193 11.56 13.26 -32.69
CA PRO A 193 12.51 14.23 -32.14
C PRO A 193 12.66 14.07 -30.61
N PRO A 194 13.86 14.30 -30.05
CA PRO A 194 14.06 14.22 -28.60
C PRO A 194 13.08 15.12 -27.82
N GLY A 195 12.42 14.56 -26.81
CA GLY A 195 11.41 15.26 -26.01
C GLY A 195 10.00 15.28 -26.61
N PHE A 196 9.74 14.52 -27.68
CA PHE A 196 8.43 14.45 -28.33
C PHE A 196 8.03 13.02 -28.66
N VAL A 197 6.72 12.76 -28.69
CA VAL A 197 6.16 11.44 -29.06
C VAL A 197 5.98 11.24 -30.56
N GLY A 198 6.25 12.28 -31.35
CA GLY A 198 6.09 12.32 -32.80
C GLY A 198 6.46 13.69 -33.36
N ASN A 199 6.35 13.83 -34.68
CA ASN A 199 6.51 15.10 -35.39
C ASN A 199 5.25 15.37 -36.24
N PRO A 200 4.51 16.47 -36.02
CA PRO A 200 3.27 16.73 -36.75
C PRO A 200 3.47 17.03 -38.23
N HIS A 201 4.71 17.31 -38.67
CA HIS A 201 5.03 17.62 -40.06
C HIS A 201 5.27 16.39 -40.94
N VAL A 202 5.32 15.19 -40.34
CA VAL A 202 5.56 13.93 -41.05
C VAL A 202 4.49 12.92 -40.62
N ASP A 203 3.74 12.40 -41.59
CA ASP A 203 2.81 11.31 -41.33
C ASP A 203 3.60 10.01 -41.08
N HIS A 204 3.35 9.34 -39.97
CA HIS A 204 4.10 8.16 -39.53
C HIS A 204 3.21 7.08 -38.92
N ARG A 205 3.67 5.84 -38.92
CA ARG A 205 3.00 4.75 -38.23
C ARG A 205 3.02 4.97 -36.71
N VAL A 206 1.97 4.53 -36.03
CA VAL A 206 1.80 4.72 -34.59
C VAL A 206 1.63 3.41 -33.83
N THR A 207 1.86 3.48 -32.53
CA THR A 207 1.48 2.46 -31.55
C THR A 207 0.76 3.12 -30.37
N GLY A 208 0.23 2.31 -29.44
CA GLY A 208 -0.46 2.79 -28.22
C GLY A 208 -1.98 2.59 -28.23
N SER A 209 -2.59 2.10 -29.31
CA SER A 209 -4.02 1.80 -29.33
C SER A 209 -4.41 0.77 -28.25
N PRO A 210 -5.40 1.06 -27.37
CA PRO A 210 -5.92 0.08 -26.42
C PRO A 210 -6.77 -1.01 -27.09
N CYS A 211 -7.22 -0.78 -28.33
CA CYS A 211 -7.93 -1.76 -29.15
C CYS A 211 -7.00 -2.65 -29.99
N GLY A 212 -5.67 -2.48 -29.89
CA GLY A 212 -4.73 -3.11 -30.82
C GLY A 212 -4.91 -2.66 -32.27
N THR A 213 -5.54 -1.50 -32.49
CA THR A 213 -5.94 -0.98 -33.80
C THR A 213 -5.19 0.32 -34.09
N ASN A 214 -3.95 0.23 -34.58
CA ASN A 214 -3.14 1.42 -34.90
C ASN A 214 -3.41 1.96 -36.32
N LEU A 215 -4.69 2.10 -36.68
CA LEU A 215 -5.11 2.56 -38.02
C LEU A 215 -6.39 3.39 -37.94
N PHE A 216 -6.66 4.13 -39.00
CA PHE A 216 -7.96 4.75 -39.28
C PHE A 216 -8.53 4.15 -40.56
N ARG A 217 -9.75 3.60 -40.49
CA ARG A 217 -10.44 2.95 -41.62
C ARG A 217 -11.89 3.42 -41.72
N VAL A 218 -12.36 3.59 -42.95
CA VAL A 218 -13.74 3.91 -43.30
C VAL A 218 -14.30 2.81 -44.20
N GLU A 219 -15.43 2.23 -43.80
CA GLU A 219 -16.15 1.18 -44.53
C GLU A 219 -17.60 1.62 -44.74
N GLY A 220 -18.17 1.35 -45.92
CA GLY A 220 -19.56 1.69 -46.21
C GLY A 220 -19.87 1.81 -47.70
N ALA A 221 -21.07 2.31 -48.01
CA ALA A 221 -21.54 2.41 -49.39
C ALA A 221 -20.63 3.30 -50.25
N GLY A 222 -20.35 2.88 -51.49
CA GLY A 222 -19.50 3.61 -52.44
C GLY A 222 -17.99 3.44 -52.22
N LEU A 223 -17.58 2.67 -51.20
CA LEU A 223 -16.18 2.33 -50.94
C LEU A 223 -15.86 0.90 -51.42
N PRO A 224 -14.58 0.57 -51.70
CA PRO A 224 -14.17 -0.79 -52.04
C PRO A 224 -14.48 -1.79 -50.91
N GLY A 225 -14.54 -3.08 -51.25
CA GLY A 225 -14.69 -4.15 -50.25
C GLY A 225 -13.54 -4.14 -49.24
N GLY A 226 -13.86 -4.05 -47.95
CA GLY A 226 -12.88 -3.85 -46.87
C GLY A 226 -12.55 -2.38 -46.57
N GLY A 227 -13.17 -1.42 -47.27
CA GLY A 227 -13.04 0.00 -47.02
C GLY A 227 -11.71 0.61 -47.48
N ILE A 228 -11.44 1.82 -46.99
CA ILE A 228 -10.17 2.54 -47.21
C ILE A 228 -9.57 2.84 -45.85
N GLN A 229 -8.25 2.66 -45.72
CA GLN A 229 -7.56 2.82 -44.45
C GLN A 229 -6.17 3.43 -44.60
N THR A 230 -5.66 3.95 -43.48
CA THR A 230 -4.29 4.42 -43.29
C THR A 230 -3.83 3.99 -41.90
N ASP A 231 -2.58 3.61 -41.78
CA ASP A 231 -1.87 3.45 -40.50
C ASP A 231 -0.95 4.65 -40.20
N LEU A 232 -0.97 5.68 -41.05
CA LEU A 232 -0.17 6.89 -40.90
C LEU A 232 -0.95 8.01 -40.21
N PHE A 233 -0.29 8.63 -39.23
CA PHE A 233 -0.80 9.73 -38.42
C PHE A 233 0.24 10.85 -38.33
N SER A 234 -0.24 12.09 -38.37
CA SER A 234 0.49 13.26 -37.87
C SER A 234 0.31 13.30 -36.37
N VAL A 235 1.41 13.29 -35.60
CA VAL A 235 1.38 13.21 -34.13
C VAL A 235 2.22 14.33 -33.53
N ALA A 236 1.65 15.05 -32.56
CA ALA A 236 2.35 16.01 -31.72
C ALA A 236 2.05 15.76 -30.24
N GLY A 237 3.08 15.90 -29.42
CA GLY A 237 2.99 15.81 -27.96
C GLY A 237 4.39 15.95 -27.41
N LYS A 238 4.56 16.86 -26.46
CA LYS A 238 5.86 17.13 -25.82
C LYS A 238 5.91 16.35 -24.51
N THR A 239 6.92 15.51 -24.37
CA THR A 239 7.12 14.74 -23.14
C THR A 239 7.60 15.66 -22.04
N ILE A 240 7.06 15.47 -20.84
CA ILE A 240 7.64 16.04 -19.63
C ILE A 240 8.18 14.91 -18.77
N GLU A 241 9.24 15.20 -18.07
CA GLU A 241 9.89 14.25 -17.19
C GLU A 241 9.34 14.43 -15.80
N ILE A 242 8.83 13.35 -15.22
CA ILE A 242 8.25 13.39 -13.89
C ILE A 242 8.90 12.32 -13.07
N CYS A 243 9.91 12.75 -12.33
CA CYS A 243 10.57 11.84 -11.42
C CYS A 243 9.60 11.23 -10.40
N GLY A 244 9.59 9.90 -10.35
CA GLY A 244 8.78 9.09 -9.46
C GLY A 244 7.41 8.72 -10.01
N ASN A 245 7.20 8.76 -11.33
CA ASN A 245 5.91 8.44 -11.95
C ASN A 245 5.77 6.94 -12.31
N GLY A 246 6.84 6.16 -12.16
CA GLY A 246 6.96 4.74 -12.49
C GLY A 246 7.42 4.46 -13.93
N PHE A 247 7.84 5.49 -14.68
CA PHE A 247 8.24 5.43 -16.07
C PHE A 247 9.59 6.11 -16.25
N LEU A 248 10.54 5.41 -16.88
CA LEU A 248 11.86 5.99 -17.12
C LEU A 248 11.81 6.98 -18.29
N ASP A 249 11.77 8.27 -17.97
CA ASP A 249 11.80 9.36 -18.94
C ASP A 249 13.22 9.59 -19.53
N ALA A 250 13.32 10.38 -20.60
CA ALA A 250 14.52 10.47 -21.44
C ALA A 250 15.80 11.02 -20.74
N PHE A 251 15.65 11.89 -19.74
CA PHE A 251 16.74 12.43 -18.92
C PHE A 251 16.75 11.89 -17.48
N GLU A 252 15.99 10.83 -17.21
CA GLU A 252 16.05 10.08 -15.96
C GLU A 252 17.07 8.94 -16.06
N GLU A 253 17.80 8.70 -14.97
CA GLU A 253 18.69 7.54 -14.86
C GLU A 253 17.98 6.33 -14.23
N CYS A 254 16.89 6.58 -13.50
CA CYS A 254 16.01 5.62 -12.86
C CYS A 254 14.64 6.26 -12.63
N ASP A 255 13.61 5.44 -12.43
CA ASP A 255 12.34 5.85 -11.83
C ASP A 255 11.79 4.65 -11.06
N ASP A 256 11.56 4.82 -9.76
CA ASP A 256 11.07 3.78 -8.86
C ASP A 256 9.64 4.05 -8.36
N GLY A 257 8.93 4.96 -9.01
CA GLY A 257 7.55 5.33 -8.69
C GLY A 257 7.39 6.23 -7.47
N ASN A 258 8.48 6.83 -6.96
CA ASN A 258 8.40 7.79 -5.87
C ASN A 258 9.56 8.83 -5.90
N ARG A 259 9.64 9.71 -4.88
CA ARG A 259 10.66 10.77 -4.79
C ARG A 259 11.39 10.76 -3.44
N VAL A 260 11.53 9.59 -2.83
CA VAL A 260 12.25 9.37 -1.57
C VAL A 260 13.72 9.19 -1.92
N ASP A 261 14.61 9.85 -1.20
CA ASP A 261 16.04 9.64 -1.39
C ASP A 261 16.52 8.40 -0.64
N GLY A 262 17.53 7.71 -1.18
CA GLY A 262 18.23 6.60 -0.51
C GLY A 262 17.58 5.23 -0.68
N ASP A 263 16.64 5.08 -1.59
CA ASP A 263 16.04 3.81 -2.03
C ASP A 263 16.55 3.32 -3.39
N CYS A 264 17.67 3.90 -3.84
CA CYS A 264 18.37 3.65 -5.11
C CYS A 264 17.92 4.49 -6.30
N CYS A 265 16.83 5.25 -6.16
CA CYS A 265 16.46 6.28 -7.10
C CYS A 265 16.13 7.59 -6.38
N SER A 266 17.03 8.56 -6.46
CA SER A 266 16.84 9.85 -5.78
C SER A 266 15.60 10.61 -6.25
N ALA A 267 15.16 11.61 -5.47
CA ALA A 267 14.06 12.52 -5.80
C ALA A 267 14.26 13.36 -7.09
N ALA A 268 15.46 13.29 -7.67
CA ALA A 268 15.88 13.88 -8.93
C ALA A 268 16.07 12.83 -10.05
N CYS A 269 15.65 11.59 -9.82
CA CYS A 269 15.70 10.45 -10.74
C CYS A 269 17.11 10.18 -11.26
N ARG A 270 18.06 10.31 -10.33
CA ARG A 270 19.45 9.90 -10.49
C ARG A 270 19.67 8.64 -9.68
N ARG A 271 20.38 7.67 -10.25
CA ARG A 271 20.72 6.44 -9.54
C ARG A 271 21.68 6.76 -8.42
N ASP A 272 21.40 6.20 -7.25
CA ASP A 272 22.40 6.19 -6.20
C ASP A 272 23.60 5.32 -6.62
N PRO A 273 24.82 5.65 -6.17
CA PRO A 273 25.99 4.86 -6.50
C PRO A 273 25.80 3.38 -6.11
N PRO A 274 26.26 2.41 -6.92
CA PRO A 274 26.21 1.00 -6.56
C PRO A 274 26.89 0.74 -5.21
N GLY A 275 26.24 -0.04 -4.34
CA GLY A 275 26.69 -0.30 -2.98
C GLY A 275 26.20 0.71 -1.93
N THR A 276 25.50 1.77 -2.33
CA THR A 276 24.79 2.67 -1.39
C THR A 276 23.76 1.86 -0.61
N ALA A 277 23.73 2.01 0.72
CA ALA A 277 22.77 1.32 1.57
C ALA A 277 21.34 1.84 1.30
N CYS A 278 20.38 0.93 1.25
CA CYS A 278 18.98 1.23 0.98
C CYS A 278 18.05 0.43 1.91
N PRO A 279 16.74 0.77 2.00
CA PRO A 279 15.80 0.08 2.88
C PRO A 279 15.65 -1.40 2.54
N ALA A 280 16.12 -2.28 3.42
CA ALA A 280 16.04 -3.74 3.24
C ALA A 280 14.66 -4.34 3.55
N GLY A 281 13.71 -3.55 4.05
CA GLY A 281 12.39 -4.00 4.50
C GLY A 281 12.36 -4.71 5.87
N SER A 282 13.53 -5.02 6.44
CA SER A 282 13.68 -5.54 7.81
C SER A 282 14.97 -5.00 8.44
N ILE A 283 14.94 -4.75 9.76
CA ILE A 283 16.13 -4.37 10.54
C ILE A 283 17.22 -5.44 10.54
N CYS A 284 16.81 -6.71 10.34
CA CYS A 284 17.69 -7.89 10.38
C CYS A 284 18.30 -8.28 9.04
N SER A 285 18.15 -7.40 8.05
CA SER A 285 18.75 -7.54 6.73
C SER A 285 19.40 -6.24 6.33
N ASP A 286 20.47 -6.34 5.57
CA ASP A 286 21.06 -5.22 4.87
C ASP A 286 20.71 -5.33 3.37
N ALA A 287 20.59 -4.18 2.73
CA ALA A 287 20.37 -4.07 1.30
C ALA A 287 21.20 -2.91 0.75
N ALA A 288 21.57 -3.03 -0.53
CA ALA A 288 22.32 -2.00 -1.24
C ALA A 288 21.89 -1.90 -2.70
N CYS A 289 22.13 -0.72 -3.27
CA CYS A 289 21.82 -0.43 -4.66
C CYS A 289 22.70 -1.24 -5.61
N ASP A 290 22.07 -1.90 -6.59
CA ASP A 290 22.77 -2.49 -7.72
C ASP A 290 23.03 -1.47 -8.84
N ALA A 291 23.75 -1.90 -9.88
CA ALA A 291 24.07 -1.02 -11.02
C ALA A 291 22.85 -0.63 -11.87
N ALA A 292 21.71 -1.31 -11.70
CA ALA A 292 20.46 -0.99 -12.39
C ALA A 292 19.59 -0.01 -11.58
N GLY A 293 20.02 0.42 -10.38
CA GLY A 293 19.25 1.31 -9.51
C GLY A 293 18.18 0.59 -8.68
N ALA A 294 18.30 -0.74 -8.49
CA ALA A 294 17.38 -1.48 -7.64
C ALA A 294 18.00 -1.75 -6.26
N CYS A 295 17.21 -1.61 -5.20
CA CYS A 295 17.60 -2.00 -3.85
C CYS A 295 17.62 -3.53 -3.72
N ARG A 296 18.79 -4.12 -3.51
CA ARG A 296 18.99 -5.58 -3.44
C ARG A 296 19.43 -6.01 -2.06
N PHE A 297 18.82 -7.10 -1.56
CA PHE A 297 19.27 -7.79 -0.37
C PHE A 297 20.75 -8.19 -0.51
N THR A 298 21.58 -7.82 0.47
CA THR A 298 23.01 -8.15 0.49
C THR A 298 23.34 -9.20 1.53
N GLY A 299 22.55 -9.30 2.61
CA GLY A 299 22.77 -10.31 3.64
C GLY A 299 21.95 -10.08 4.91
N PHE A 300 22.01 -11.06 5.81
CA PHE A 300 21.51 -10.91 7.17
C PHE A 300 22.59 -10.29 8.05
N ASN A 301 22.16 -9.49 9.02
CA ASN A 301 23.06 -8.87 9.99
C ASN A 301 22.77 -9.39 11.41
N THR A 302 23.57 -8.93 12.36
CA THR A 302 23.44 -9.24 13.80
C THR A 302 23.17 -7.99 14.62
N LYS A 303 22.46 -7.01 14.03
CA LYS A 303 22.14 -5.76 14.73
C LYS A 303 21.20 -6.05 15.92
N PRO A 304 21.24 -5.22 16.96
CA PRO A 304 20.20 -5.23 17.98
C PRO A 304 18.83 -4.99 17.34
N CYS A 305 17.84 -5.68 17.83
CA CYS A 305 16.45 -5.53 17.41
C CYS A 305 15.54 -5.73 18.63
N ASP A 306 14.23 -5.80 18.43
CA ASP A 306 13.23 -6.14 19.44
C ASP A 306 12.26 -7.13 18.79
N ASP A 307 12.14 -8.34 19.34
CA ASP A 307 11.26 -9.39 18.81
C ASP A 307 9.81 -9.26 19.32
N GLY A 308 9.55 -8.25 20.16
CA GLY A 308 8.26 -7.95 20.76
C GLY A 308 7.88 -8.90 21.88
N ASN A 309 8.75 -9.83 22.28
CA ASN A 309 8.49 -10.79 23.33
C ASN A 309 9.10 -10.32 24.65
N ALA A 310 8.25 -10.00 25.63
CA ALA A 310 8.70 -9.56 26.96
C ALA A 310 9.49 -10.63 27.75
N CYS A 311 9.49 -11.87 27.25
CA CYS A 311 10.18 -13.04 27.80
C CYS A 311 11.56 -13.30 27.21
N THR A 312 11.99 -12.50 26.27
CA THR A 312 13.34 -12.54 25.72
C THR A 312 14.13 -11.32 26.19
N VAL A 313 15.45 -11.47 26.19
CA VAL A 313 16.40 -10.38 26.44
C VAL A 313 17.51 -10.44 25.41
N THR A 314 18.17 -9.31 25.19
CA THR A 314 19.34 -9.22 24.29
C THR A 314 19.00 -9.61 22.85
N ASP A 315 17.84 -9.13 22.38
CA ASP A 315 17.31 -9.45 21.06
C ASP A 315 18.27 -8.99 19.96
N THR A 316 18.64 -9.94 19.11
CA THR A 316 19.55 -9.72 18.00
C THR A 316 19.04 -10.40 16.75
N CYS A 317 19.44 -9.83 15.63
CA CYS A 317 19.13 -10.39 14.34
C CYS A 317 19.90 -11.70 14.11
N LEU A 318 19.17 -12.75 13.74
CA LEU A 318 19.70 -14.04 13.35
C LEU A 318 18.96 -14.55 12.11
N LEU A 319 19.70 -14.69 11.01
CA LEU A 319 19.17 -15.18 9.73
C LEU A 319 17.89 -14.43 9.27
N GLY A 320 17.85 -13.12 9.49
CA GLY A 320 16.74 -12.26 9.08
C GLY A 320 15.57 -12.17 10.06
N SER A 321 15.59 -12.94 11.14
CA SER A 321 14.60 -12.87 12.22
C SER A 321 15.19 -12.17 13.43
N CYS A 322 14.37 -11.38 14.12
CA CYS A 322 14.74 -10.88 15.44
C CYS A 322 14.39 -11.94 16.48
N ALA A 323 15.33 -12.28 17.35
CA ALA A 323 15.10 -13.18 18.48
C ALA A 323 16.06 -12.85 19.64
N GLY A 324 15.57 -12.95 20.87
CA GLY A 324 16.43 -12.90 22.06
C GLY A 324 16.62 -14.24 22.76
N THR A 325 17.37 -14.20 23.87
CA THR A 325 17.53 -15.34 24.76
C THR A 325 16.39 -15.38 25.78
N PRO A 326 15.85 -16.56 26.12
CA PRO A 326 14.81 -16.66 27.14
C PRO A 326 15.29 -16.08 28.47
N ARG A 327 14.50 -15.17 29.04
CA ARG A 327 14.75 -14.64 30.37
C ARG A 327 14.23 -15.60 31.43
N THR A 328 14.94 -15.66 32.56
CA THR A 328 14.44 -16.38 33.73
C THR A 328 13.43 -15.51 34.49
N CYS A 329 12.34 -16.14 34.93
CA CYS A 329 11.32 -15.53 35.78
C CYS A 329 11.32 -16.08 37.21
N ASP A 330 12.29 -16.93 37.54
CA ASP A 330 12.47 -17.50 38.88
C ASP A 330 12.66 -16.40 39.92
N ASP A 331 11.71 -16.27 40.84
CA ASP A 331 11.76 -15.32 41.96
C ASP A 331 12.26 -15.96 43.27
N ALA A 332 12.73 -17.20 43.19
CA ALA A 332 13.20 -18.02 44.29
C ALA A 332 12.13 -18.32 45.37
N ASN A 333 10.85 -18.13 45.07
CA ASN A 333 9.75 -18.46 45.96
C ASN A 333 9.12 -19.82 45.59
N VAL A 334 9.32 -20.82 46.46
CA VAL A 334 8.74 -22.17 46.25
C VAL A 334 7.21 -22.19 46.20
N CYS A 335 6.55 -21.13 46.67
CA CYS A 335 5.11 -20.97 46.68
C CYS A 335 4.52 -20.26 45.46
N THR A 336 5.36 -19.93 44.48
CA THR A 336 4.94 -19.45 43.17
C THR A 336 5.32 -20.46 42.09
N ALA A 337 4.53 -20.46 41.02
CA ALA A 337 4.86 -21.11 39.77
C ALA A 337 5.26 -20.00 38.79
N ASP A 338 6.54 -19.99 38.45
CA ASP A 338 7.09 -18.96 37.59
C ASP A 338 6.86 -19.33 36.13
N SER A 339 6.33 -18.37 35.40
CA SER A 339 6.06 -18.48 33.99
C SER A 339 6.36 -17.15 33.33
N CYS A 340 6.45 -17.16 32.01
CA CYS A 340 6.63 -15.93 31.28
C CYS A 340 5.55 -15.82 30.20
N ASP A 341 4.78 -14.74 30.28
CA ASP A 341 3.79 -14.35 29.28
C ASP A 341 4.48 -13.48 28.22
N PRO A 342 4.47 -13.87 26.93
CA PRO A 342 5.18 -13.12 25.89
C PRO A 342 4.75 -11.66 25.74
N ALA A 343 3.54 -11.29 26.15
CA ALA A 343 3.04 -9.92 26.07
C ALA A 343 3.34 -9.12 27.35
N THR A 344 3.25 -9.72 28.53
CA THR A 344 3.36 -9.00 29.82
C THR A 344 4.64 -9.27 30.60
N GLY A 345 5.43 -10.27 30.23
CA GLY A 345 6.67 -10.66 30.90
C GLY A 345 6.45 -11.69 32.01
N CYS A 346 7.28 -11.63 33.06
CA CYS A 346 7.26 -12.62 34.13
C CYS A 346 5.95 -12.61 34.93
N VAL A 347 5.41 -13.81 35.17
CA VAL A 347 4.20 -14.07 35.93
C VAL A 347 4.50 -15.14 36.97
N ASN A 348 4.35 -14.78 38.25
CA ASN A 348 4.63 -15.66 39.38
C ASN A 348 3.30 -15.99 40.06
N ALA A 349 2.67 -17.09 39.63
CA ALA A 349 1.33 -17.45 40.07
C ALA A 349 1.37 -18.26 41.38
N PRO A 350 0.59 -17.92 42.42
CA PRO A 350 0.52 -18.73 43.64
C PRO A 350 0.23 -20.21 43.36
N ARG A 351 1.03 -21.11 43.94
CA ARG A 351 0.88 -22.56 43.77
C ARG A 351 0.79 -23.26 45.14
N PRO A 352 -0.12 -24.22 45.32
CA PRO A 352 -0.16 -25.03 46.54
C PRO A 352 0.96 -26.07 46.56
N GLY A 353 1.44 -26.40 47.76
CA GLY A 353 2.49 -27.40 47.94
C GLY A 353 3.13 -27.32 49.32
N PRO A 354 3.97 -28.30 49.68
CA PRO A 354 4.79 -28.20 50.87
C PRO A 354 5.85 -27.11 50.69
N CYS A 355 6.18 -26.43 51.78
CA CYS A 355 7.25 -25.46 51.85
C CYS A 355 7.84 -25.48 53.26
N ASP A 356 8.77 -24.58 53.56
CA ASP A 356 9.35 -24.37 54.89
C ASP A 356 9.39 -22.87 55.16
N ASP A 357 8.63 -22.40 56.15
CA ASP A 357 8.58 -20.98 56.53
C ASP A 357 9.75 -20.57 57.45
N HIS A 358 10.67 -21.51 57.69
CA HIS A 358 11.85 -21.40 58.54
C HIS A 358 11.51 -21.00 59.99
N ASN A 359 10.27 -21.24 60.41
CA ASN A 359 9.82 -20.95 61.76
C ASN A 359 9.67 -22.27 62.53
N ALA A 360 10.51 -22.46 63.56
CA ALA A 360 10.47 -23.66 64.39
C ALA A 360 9.15 -23.81 65.19
N CYS A 361 8.35 -22.74 65.27
CA CYS A 361 7.05 -22.68 65.95
C CYS A 361 5.87 -23.08 65.08
N THR A 362 6.11 -23.46 63.84
CA THR A 362 5.09 -23.90 62.91
C THR A 362 5.32 -25.37 62.55
N THR A 363 4.26 -26.01 62.07
CA THR A 363 4.28 -27.37 61.54
C THR A 363 3.37 -27.47 60.33
N GLY A 364 3.73 -28.37 59.41
CA GLY A 364 2.91 -28.68 58.24
C GLY A 364 2.82 -27.49 57.29
N ASP A 365 3.95 -26.84 57.02
CA ASP A 365 3.98 -25.60 56.25
C ASP A 365 3.58 -25.86 54.80
N THR A 366 2.66 -25.02 54.33
CA THR A 366 2.10 -25.13 53.00
C THR A 366 1.98 -23.77 52.36
N CYS A 367 2.07 -23.76 51.04
CA CYS A 367 1.91 -22.55 50.27
C CYS A 367 0.44 -22.11 50.23
N ALA A 368 0.16 -20.91 50.74
CA ALA A 368 -1.13 -20.26 50.67
C ALA A 368 -0.96 -18.82 50.18
N GLY A 369 -1.66 -18.46 49.09
CA GLY A 369 -1.62 -17.09 48.55
C GLY A 369 -0.22 -16.62 48.09
N GLY A 370 0.67 -17.54 47.74
CA GLY A 370 2.06 -17.23 47.32
C GLY A 370 3.03 -17.08 48.48
N GLN A 371 2.60 -17.36 49.72
CA GLN A 371 3.43 -17.33 50.91
C GLN A 371 3.50 -18.72 51.54
N CYS A 372 4.65 -19.06 52.11
CA CYS A 372 4.75 -20.25 52.94
C CYS A 372 4.16 -19.95 54.31
N VAL A 373 3.14 -20.72 54.70
CA VAL A 373 2.46 -20.55 55.99
C VAL A 373 2.34 -21.89 56.70
N GLY A 374 2.68 -21.91 57.99
CA GLY A 374 2.50 -23.07 58.84
C GLY A 374 1.40 -22.94 59.88
N THR A 375 1.00 -24.08 60.46
CA THR A 375 0.10 -24.11 61.61
C THR A 375 0.89 -23.93 62.89
N ARG A 376 0.41 -23.07 63.81
CA ARG A 376 1.09 -22.83 65.08
C ARG A 376 1.21 -24.13 65.87
N ARG A 377 2.44 -24.52 66.18
CA ARG A 377 2.78 -25.63 67.06
C ARG A 377 2.34 -25.29 68.49
N SER A 378 1.65 -26.22 69.14
CA SER A 378 1.43 -26.12 70.59
C SER A 378 2.74 -26.40 71.32
N CYS A 379 3.13 -25.51 72.22
CA CYS A 379 4.24 -25.70 73.13
C CYS A 379 3.78 -26.02 74.54
N ASP A 380 2.51 -26.39 74.72
CA ASP A 380 1.98 -26.80 76.02
C ASP A 380 2.55 -28.16 76.42
N ASP A 381 3.35 -28.20 77.49
CA ASP A 381 3.91 -29.43 78.05
C ASP A 381 3.00 -30.08 79.12
N ASN A 382 1.79 -29.52 79.31
CA ASN A 382 0.82 -29.87 80.34
C ASN A 382 1.35 -29.73 81.77
N ASN A 383 2.39 -28.94 81.98
CA ASN A 383 2.93 -28.64 83.30
C ASN A 383 2.48 -27.26 83.75
N VAL A 384 1.63 -27.20 84.79
CA VAL A 384 1.15 -25.93 85.37
C VAL A 384 2.29 -25.05 85.90
N CYS A 385 3.46 -25.64 86.15
CA CYS A 385 4.64 -24.97 86.67
C CYS A 385 5.59 -24.39 85.63
N THR A 386 5.15 -24.33 84.37
CA THR A 386 5.86 -23.69 83.26
C THR A 386 4.96 -22.70 82.52
N ASP A 387 5.56 -21.59 82.10
CA ASP A 387 4.98 -20.66 81.13
C ASP A 387 5.52 -21.04 79.75
N ASP A 388 4.63 -21.53 78.89
CA ASP A 388 4.98 -22.01 77.56
C ASP A 388 4.98 -20.89 76.54
N SER A 389 6.10 -20.78 75.84
CA SER A 389 6.27 -19.84 74.74
C SER A 389 6.93 -20.55 73.55
N CYS A 390 6.90 -19.89 72.40
CA CYS A 390 7.60 -20.41 71.24
C CYS A 390 8.52 -19.36 70.66
N ASN A 391 9.80 -19.72 70.51
CA ASN A 391 10.81 -18.92 69.86
C ASN A 391 10.93 -19.35 68.39
N PRO A 392 10.67 -18.47 67.41
CA PRO A 392 10.70 -18.83 65.99
C PRO A 392 12.02 -19.44 65.50
N ALA A 393 13.15 -19.15 66.15
CA ALA A 393 14.44 -19.70 65.78
C ALA A 393 14.75 -21.04 66.47
N THR A 394 14.28 -21.26 67.70
CA THR A 394 14.70 -22.41 68.53
C THR A 394 13.58 -23.36 68.93
N GLY A 395 12.32 -23.04 68.62
CA GLY A 395 11.15 -23.87 68.94
C GLY A 395 10.56 -23.59 70.32
N CYS A 396 9.93 -24.60 70.91
CA CYS A 396 9.25 -24.47 72.20
C CYS A 396 10.21 -24.16 73.35
N VAL A 397 9.80 -23.21 74.19
CA VAL A 397 10.54 -22.77 75.37
C VAL A 397 9.59 -22.81 76.56
N HIS A 398 9.92 -23.64 77.54
CA HIS A 398 9.16 -23.85 78.77
C HIS A 398 9.90 -23.16 79.92
N THR A 399 9.38 -22.04 80.41
CA THR A 399 10.05 -21.26 81.47
C THR A 399 9.38 -21.54 82.81
N SER A 400 10.12 -22.06 83.79
CA SER A 400 9.54 -22.34 85.11
C SER A 400 8.90 -21.09 85.74
N ASN A 401 7.69 -21.25 86.28
CA ASN A 401 6.95 -20.19 86.94
C ASN A 401 6.83 -20.45 88.46
N THR A 402 6.08 -19.58 89.15
CA THR A 402 5.83 -19.65 90.60
C THR A 402 4.33 -19.68 90.94
N ALA A 403 3.51 -20.14 90.00
CA ALA A 403 2.07 -20.20 90.16
C ALA A 403 1.65 -21.22 91.24
N PRO A 404 0.44 -21.09 91.81
CA PRO A 404 -0.15 -22.14 92.63
C PRO A 404 -0.36 -23.43 91.83
N CYS A 405 -0.15 -24.57 92.46
CA CYS A 405 -0.35 -25.89 91.87
C CYS A 405 -0.92 -26.86 92.93
N ASP A 406 -1.01 -28.15 92.61
CA ASP A 406 -1.39 -29.22 93.55
C ASP A 406 -0.37 -30.36 93.37
N ASP A 407 0.34 -30.74 94.42
CA ASP A 407 1.35 -31.81 94.37
C ASP A 407 0.74 -33.21 94.60
N GLY A 408 -0.59 -33.29 94.77
CA GLY A 408 -1.35 -34.50 95.03
C GLY A 408 -1.22 -35.02 96.46
N ASN A 409 -0.50 -34.30 97.33
CA ASN A 409 -0.29 -34.70 98.71
C ASN A 409 -1.27 -34.00 99.65
N ALA A 410 -2.27 -34.74 100.15
CA ALA A 410 -3.24 -34.19 101.08
C ALA A 410 -2.66 -33.65 102.41
N CYS A 411 -1.37 -33.93 102.71
CA CYS A 411 -0.69 -33.44 103.90
C CYS A 411 -0.02 -32.06 103.71
N THR A 412 -0.02 -31.47 102.51
CA THR A 412 0.51 -30.12 102.26
C THR A 412 -0.66 -29.13 102.17
N THR A 413 -0.44 -27.86 102.57
CA THR A 413 -1.53 -26.85 102.67
C THR A 413 -1.42 -25.69 101.70
N VAL A 414 -0.24 -25.51 101.11
CA VAL A 414 0.06 -24.54 100.05
C VAL A 414 1.07 -25.18 99.12
N ASP A 415 0.71 -25.36 97.85
CA ASP A 415 1.62 -25.90 96.85
C ASP A 415 1.90 -24.84 95.79
N VAL A 416 3.18 -24.63 95.53
CA VAL A 416 3.67 -23.62 94.58
C VAL A 416 4.71 -24.23 93.65
N CYS A 417 4.72 -23.72 92.44
CA CYS A 417 5.68 -24.13 91.45
C CYS A 417 7.09 -23.65 91.83
N GLN A 418 8.05 -24.58 91.83
CA GLN A 418 9.45 -24.30 92.07
C GLN A 418 10.32 -25.17 91.15
N GLY A 419 11.13 -24.52 90.31
CA GLY A 419 12.06 -25.22 89.41
C GLY A 419 11.38 -26.13 88.38
N GLY A 420 10.14 -25.82 87.97
CA GLY A 420 9.38 -26.60 86.99
C GLY A 420 8.62 -27.79 87.59
N THR A 421 8.60 -27.94 88.91
CA THR A 421 7.83 -28.97 89.62
C THR A 421 6.91 -28.35 90.66
N CYS A 422 5.73 -28.95 90.88
CA CYS A 422 4.88 -28.55 91.99
C CYS A 422 5.49 -29.05 93.31
N ALA A 423 5.70 -28.14 94.26
CA ALA A 423 6.25 -28.46 95.57
C ALA A 423 5.29 -28.01 96.66
N GLY A 424 4.80 -28.96 97.46
CA GLY A 424 3.98 -28.66 98.62
C GLY A 424 4.78 -28.16 99.83
N SER A 425 4.14 -27.28 100.59
CA SER A 425 4.64 -26.82 101.89
C SER A 425 4.94 -27.99 102.83
N ALA A 426 5.85 -27.80 103.79
CA ALA A 426 6.13 -28.83 104.80
C ALA A 426 4.83 -29.27 105.51
N PRO A 427 4.62 -30.59 105.74
CA PRO A 427 3.42 -31.08 106.39
C PRO A 427 3.21 -30.40 107.74
N PRO A 428 1.96 -30.05 108.11
CA PRO A 428 1.66 -29.60 109.46
C PRO A 428 2.23 -30.60 110.46
N SER A 429 2.95 -30.11 111.47
CA SER A 429 3.53 -30.96 112.52
C SER A 429 2.42 -31.75 113.21
N CYS A 430 2.33 -33.04 112.90
CA CYS A 430 1.35 -33.97 113.46
C CYS A 430 1.90 -34.71 114.70
N ASP A 431 2.76 -34.05 115.48
CA ASP A 431 3.22 -34.59 116.76
C ASP A 431 2.04 -34.59 117.74
N ASP A 432 1.49 -35.78 118.01
CA ASP A 432 0.40 -36.01 118.95
C ASP A 432 0.90 -36.16 120.40
N GLY A 433 2.21 -36.04 120.63
CA GLY A 433 2.82 -35.89 121.95
C GLY A 433 2.69 -37.10 122.88
N ASN A 434 2.43 -38.31 122.36
CA ASN A 434 2.32 -39.51 123.18
C ASN A 434 3.63 -40.32 123.18
N VAL A 435 4.28 -40.43 124.35
CA VAL A 435 5.51 -41.21 124.60
C VAL A 435 5.22 -42.53 125.30
#